data_AF-A0A972Q6X5-F1
#
_entry.id   AF-A0A972Q6X5-F1
#
_cell.length_a   1.000
_cell.length_b   1.000
_cell.length_c   1.000
_cell.angle_alpha   90.00
_cell.angle_beta   90.00
_cell.angle_gamma   90.00
#
_symmetry.space_group_name_H-M   'P 1'
#
loop_
_entity.id
_entity.type
_entity.pdbx_description
1 polymer ?
#
loop_
_entity_poly.entity_id
_entity_poly.type
_entity_poly.pdbx_seq_one_letter_code
_entity_poly.pdbx_strand_id
1 'polypeptide(L)'
;MLKKVLVLTLIVVLPSIYTGCGPKIIKPESVLDTPENHYRNGMRMLERDDLSGAVEEFNRAKGMDPKYPEAYSGLALVDAKQGQYKEAHMKADKAISLDGKNRIALITKARIYAYEHKGDDWWEDAVKLFDKALKYHHNDSEAQFYLGETYKLAYKFSEAVTAYSKVVAKKDDWSERANADWELVQKIVRAAPGTKIGAKIAIIDKIDRSDVAVLFMEELKLPVLLEKKREKVYDTSFKAPDDPMKYQQKTGQVETGPTDIANHWAKNWIAEIVEIGGMEMFPDHTFHPDELFTRAEYAMFIQNILILVTGDESIATKFFGEDSHYPDVSSSHPAYNAIVLCIQRGIMKTNMDGSFGMSDNVSGADALLIIREFQNNLRMTF
;
A
#
# COMPACT_ATOMS: atom_id res chain seq x y z
N MET A 1 -5.75 -64.80 -82.60
CA MET A 1 -5.93 -65.58 -81.35
C MET A 1 -5.54 -64.68 -80.19
N LEU A 2 -6.48 -64.16 -79.39
CA LEU A 2 -6.76 -64.56 -77.98
C LEU A 2 -5.48 -64.61 -77.10
N LYS A 3 -5.35 -64.04 -75.89
CA LYS A 3 -6.25 -63.46 -74.88
C LYS A 3 -5.37 -62.77 -73.79
N LYS A 4 -5.82 -61.60 -73.30
CA LYS A 4 -5.91 -61.07 -71.91
C LYS A 4 -4.74 -61.11 -70.89
N VAL A 5 -4.79 -60.11 -69.97
CA VAL A 5 -4.35 -60.06 -68.53
C VAL A 5 -2.92 -59.54 -68.32
N LEU A 6 -2.56 -58.59 -67.44
CA LEU A 6 -3.19 -57.85 -66.33
C LEU A 6 -2.48 -56.49 -66.16
N VAL A 7 -3.22 -55.43 -65.85
CA VAL A 7 -2.72 -54.15 -65.32
C VAL A 7 -2.50 -54.33 -63.81
N LEU A 8 -1.33 -53.94 -63.28
CA LEU A 8 -1.20 -53.66 -61.84
C LEU A 8 -0.16 -52.57 -61.59
N THR A 9 -0.63 -51.33 -61.55
CA THR A 9 0.04 -50.18 -60.94
C THR A 9 0.07 -50.36 -59.42
N LEU A 10 1.26 -50.59 -58.85
CA LEU A 10 1.47 -50.61 -57.41
C LEU A 10 1.73 -49.17 -56.93
N ILE A 11 0.66 -48.44 -56.58
CA ILE A 11 0.75 -47.21 -55.79
C ILE A 11 1.06 -47.65 -54.36
N VAL A 12 2.32 -47.49 -53.94
CA VAL A 12 2.71 -47.63 -52.52
C VAL A 12 2.17 -46.41 -51.79
N VAL A 13 0.98 -46.55 -51.20
CA VAL A 13 0.47 -45.61 -50.20
C VAL A 13 1.26 -45.86 -48.93
N LEU A 14 2.28 -45.02 -48.67
CA LEU A 14 2.87 -44.92 -47.34
C LEU A 14 1.77 -44.45 -46.37
N PRO A 15 1.45 -45.19 -45.29
CA PRO A 15 0.67 -44.64 -44.21
C PRO A 15 1.59 -43.67 -43.45
N SER A 16 1.37 -42.37 -43.66
CA SER A 16 1.88 -41.33 -42.78
C SER A 16 1.27 -41.56 -41.40
N ILE A 17 1.99 -42.29 -40.55
CA ILE A 17 1.67 -42.39 -39.12
C ILE A 17 1.95 -41.01 -38.55
N TYR A 18 0.90 -40.19 -38.48
CA TYR A 18 0.86 -39.02 -37.62
C TYR A 18 0.85 -39.54 -36.17
N THR A 19 2.01 -39.87 -35.61
CA THR A 19 2.18 -39.81 -34.15
C THR A 19 2.08 -38.34 -33.79
N GLY A 20 0.86 -37.88 -33.53
CA GLY A 20 0.65 -36.56 -32.95
C GLY A 20 1.41 -36.51 -31.64
N CYS A 21 2.51 -35.74 -31.60
CA CYS A 21 3.17 -35.33 -30.38
C CYS A 21 2.28 -34.33 -29.63
N GLY A 22 1.09 -34.78 -29.22
CA GLY A 22 0.28 -34.09 -28.23
C GLY A 22 0.78 -34.46 -26.83
N PRO A 23 0.75 -33.53 -25.86
CA PRO A 23 1.08 -33.85 -24.48
C PRO A 23 0.20 -35.01 -24.00
N LYS A 24 0.81 -36.00 -23.33
CA LYS A 24 0.10 -37.17 -22.82
C LYS A 24 -0.87 -36.71 -21.74
N ILE A 25 -2.17 -36.85 -22.01
CA ILE A 25 -3.23 -36.47 -21.08
C ILE A 25 -3.12 -37.35 -19.83
N ILE A 26 -3.09 -36.72 -18.66
CA ILE A 26 -3.07 -37.37 -17.36
C ILE A 26 -4.49 -37.88 -17.06
N LYS A 27 -4.63 -39.17 -16.74
CA LYS A 27 -5.93 -39.77 -16.44
C LYS A 27 -6.30 -39.52 -14.97
N PRO A 28 -7.58 -39.24 -14.67
CA PRO A 28 -8.07 -39.18 -13.29
C PRO A 28 -7.81 -40.48 -12.52
N GLU A 29 -7.29 -40.36 -11.31
CA GLU A 29 -7.05 -41.46 -10.36
C GLU A 29 -8.27 -41.70 -9.44
N SER A 30 -9.15 -40.71 -9.29
CA SER A 30 -10.40 -40.83 -8.53
C SER A 30 -11.48 -39.89 -9.05
N VAL A 31 -12.70 -40.01 -8.52
CA VAL A 31 -13.83 -39.11 -8.83
C VAL A 31 -13.55 -37.65 -8.43
N LEU A 32 -12.68 -37.43 -7.43
CA LEU A 32 -12.28 -36.10 -6.97
C LEU A 32 -11.01 -35.59 -7.68
N ASP A 33 -10.34 -36.43 -8.47
CA ASP A 33 -9.18 -36.05 -9.28
C ASP A 33 -9.70 -35.35 -10.55
N THR A 34 -9.90 -34.04 -10.44
CA THR A 34 -10.45 -33.18 -11.51
C THR A 34 -9.59 -31.93 -11.68
N PRO A 35 -9.50 -31.35 -12.89
CA PRO A 35 -8.77 -30.09 -13.10
C PRO A 35 -9.24 -28.97 -12.17
N GLU A 36 -10.55 -28.89 -11.89
CA GLU A 36 -11.16 -27.91 -11.00
C GLU A 36 -10.71 -28.08 -9.55
N ASN A 37 -10.65 -29.32 -9.06
CA ASN A 37 -10.19 -29.60 -7.70
C ASN A 37 -8.71 -29.28 -7.54
N HIS A 38 -7.88 -29.69 -8.51
CA HIS A 38 -6.46 -29.33 -8.54
C HIS A 38 -6.26 -27.82 -8.61
N TYR A 39 -7.04 -27.09 -9.40
CA TYR A 39 -6.99 -25.62 -9.39
C TYR A 39 -7.34 -25.03 -8.01
N ARG A 40 -8.41 -25.50 -7.37
CA ARG A 40 -8.78 -25.03 -6.02
C ARG A 40 -7.70 -25.36 -4.98
N ASN A 41 -7.07 -26.53 -5.06
CA ASN A 41 -5.95 -26.91 -4.19
C ASN A 41 -4.75 -25.99 -4.41
N GLY A 42 -4.38 -25.74 -5.68
CA GLY A 42 -3.30 -24.83 -6.03
C GLY A 42 -3.54 -23.41 -5.54
N MET A 43 -4.78 -22.91 -5.60
CA MET A 43 -5.15 -21.61 -5.02
C MET A 43 -4.99 -21.59 -3.49
N ARG A 44 -5.37 -22.66 -2.78
CA ARG A 44 -5.15 -22.77 -1.32
C ARG A 44 -3.67 -22.84 -0.96
N MET A 45 -2.84 -23.44 -1.80
CA MET A 45 -1.38 -23.45 -1.63
C MET A 45 -0.78 -22.06 -1.86
N LEU A 46 -1.23 -21.35 -2.91
CA LEU A 46 -0.86 -19.95 -3.15
C LEU A 46 -1.21 -19.02 -1.98
N GLU A 47 -2.37 -19.21 -1.34
CA GLU A 47 -2.77 -18.42 -0.16
C GLU A 47 -1.86 -18.67 1.04
N ARG A 48 -1.21 -19.83 1.11
CA ARG A 48 -0.23 -20.21 2.14
C ARG A 48 1.22 -19.93 1.73
N ASP A 49 1.41 -19.25 0.60
CA ASP A 49 2.71 -18.96 -0.02
C ASP A 49 3.53 -20.20 -0.42
N ASP A 50 2.89 -21.38 -0.49
CA ASP A 50 3.50 -22.59 -1.04
C ASP A 50 3.44 -22.57 -2.57
N LEU A 51 4.37 -21.82 -3.17
CA LEU A 51 4.46 -21.65 -4.61
C LEU A 51 4.78 -22.96 -5.34
N SER A 52 5.61 -23.82 -4.72
CA SER A 52 6.01 -25.10 -5.31
C SER A 52 4.82 -26.06 -5.39
N GLY A 53 4.09 -26.24 -4.28
CA GLY A 53 2.88 -27.06 -4.26
C GLY A 53 1.82 -26.51 -5.23
N ALA A 54 1.63 -25.19 -5.26
CA ALA A 54 0.69 -24.58 -6.20
C ALA A 54 1.02 -24.91 -7.66
N VAL A 55 2.30 -24.85 -8.04
CA VAL A 55 2.77 -25.20 -9.39
C VAL A 55 2.48 -26.67 -9.71
N GLU A 56 2.70 -27.58 -8.76
CA GLU A 56 2.40 -29.01 -8.94
C GLU A 56 0.91 -29.23 -9.22
N GLU A 57 0.03 -28.65 -8.40
CA GLU A 57 -1.42 -28.76 -8.55
C GLU A 57 -1.91 -28.15 -9.88
N PHE A 58 -1.44 -26.95 -10.25
CA PHE A 58 -1.83 -26.35 -11.53
C PHE A 58 -1.29 -27.10 -12.74
N ASN A 59 -0.07 -27.68 -12.64
CA ASN A 59 0.46 -28.53 -13.70
C ASN A 59 -0.31 -29.84 -13.83
N ARG A 60 -0.79 -30.42 -12.71
CA ARG A 60 -1.69 -31.57 -12.73
C ARG A 60 -3.00 -31.21 -13.44
N ALA A 61 -3.64 -30.09 -13.07
CA ALA A 61 -4.84 -29.60 -13.75
C ALA A 61 -4.63 -29.41 -15.26
N LYS A 62 -3.53 -28.76 -15.66
CA LYS A 62 -3.13 -28.56 -17.07
C LYS A 62 -2.87 -29.87 -17.80
N GLY A 63 -2.25 -30.85 -17.13
CA GLY A 63 -1.95 -32.16 -17.71
C GLY A 63 -3.20 -33.03 -17.91
N MET A 64 -4.22 -32.82 -17.07
CA MET A 64 -5.51 -33.50 -17.18
C MET A 64 -6.40 -32.88 -18.25
N ASP A 65 -6.44 -31.55 -18.33
CA ASP A 65 -7.10 -30.82 -19.41
C ASP A 65 -6.23 -29.66 -19.93
N PRO A 66 -5.52 -29.86 -21.05
CA PRO A 66 -4.72 -28.80 -21.68
C PRO A 66 -5.54 -27.59 -22.18
N LYS A 67 -6.86 -27.68 -22.24
CA LYS A 67 -7.78 -26.60 -22.63
C LYS A 67 -8.43 -25.91 -21.45
N TYR A 68 -8.14 -26.30 -20.21
CA TYR A 68 -8.68 -25.70 -18.99
C TYR A 68 -7.99 -24.34 -18.67
N PRO A 69 -8.66 -23.18 -18.88
CA PRO A 69 -8.04 -21.86 -18.75
C PRO A 69 -7.48 -21.56 -17.36
N GLU A 70 -8.14 -22.04 -16.31
CA GLU A 70 -7.83 -21.78 -14.92
C GLU A 70 -6.49 -22.38 -14.50
N ALA A 71 -6.07 -23.51 -15.10
CA ALA A 71 -4.74 -24.07 -14.83
C ALA A 71 -3.62 -23.13 -15.30
N TYR A 72 -3.78 -22.51 -16.48
CA TYR A 72 -2.84 -21.49 -16.97
C TYR A 72 -2.91 -20.21 -16.14
N SER A 73 -4.11 -19.85 -15.67
CA SER A 73 -4.32 -18.69 -14.79
C SER A 73 -3.61 -18.88 -13.44
N GLY A 74 -3.73 -20.06 -12.83
CA GLY A 74 -3.01 -20.40 -11.60
C GLY A 74 -1.49 -20.31 -11.76
N LEU A 75 -0.94 -20.89 -12.84
CA LEU A 75 0.49 -20.78 -13.14
C LEU A 75 0.93 -19.34 -13.39
N ALA A 76 0.09 -18.52 -14.05
CA ALA A 76 0.38 -17.11 -14.28
C ALA A 76 0.43 -16.32 -12.96
N LEU A 77 -0.43 -16.63 -11.99
CA LEU A 77 -0.40 -16.02 -10.65
C LEU A 77 0.87 -16.39 -9.87
N VAL A 78 1.34 -17.65 -10.00
CA VAL A 78 2.63 -18.05 -9.41
C VAL A 78 3.77 -17.21 -9.99
N ASP A 79 3.88 -17.14 -11.32
CA ASP A 79 4.94 -16.37 -11.98
C ASP A 79 4.90 -14.90 -11.55
N ALA A 80 3.71 -14.31 -11.45
CA ALA A 80 3.53 -12.91 -11.03
C ALA A 80 3.99 -12.68 -9.59
N LYS A 81 3.68 -13.61 -8.67
CA LYS A 81 4.19 -13.59 -7.29
C LYS A 81 5.72 -13.73 -7.23
N GLN A 82 6.33 -14.40 -8.20
CA GLN A 82 7.78 -14.53 -8.34
C GLN A 82 8.43 -13.34 -9.06
N GLY A 83 7.67 -12.32 -9.47
CA GLY A 83 8.17 -11.18 -10.26
C GLY A 83 8.47 -11.51 -11.72
N GLN A 84 8.11 -12.71 -12.20
CA GLN A 84 8.28 -13.16 -13.58
C GLN A 84 7.13 -12.66 -14.45
N TYR A 85 6.96 -11.34 -14.53
CA TYR A 85 5.78 -10.71 -15.13
C TYR A 85 5.61 -11.04 -16.62
N LYS A 86 6.71 -11.22 -17.35
CA LYS A 86 6.66 -11.58 -18.77
C LYS A 86 6.02 -12.95 -18.97
N GLU A 87 6.47 -13.94 -18.20
CA GLU A 87 5.95 -15.31 -18.20
C GLU A 87 4.50 -15.34 -17.71
N ALA A 88 4.20 -14.55 -16.66
CA ALA A 88 2.85 -14.40 -16.14
C ALA A 88 1.87 -13.91 -17.21
N HIS A 89 2.20 -12.82 -17.92
CA HIS A 89 1.38 -12.29 -19.01
C HIS A 89 1.20 -13.32 -20.13
N MET A 90 2.25 -14.03 -20.53
CA MET A 90 2.15 -15.08 -21.55
C MET A 90 1.18 -16.20 -21.15
N LYS A 91 1.23 -16.66 -19.89
CA LYS A 91 0.35 -17.72 -19.38
C LYS A 91 -1.09 -17.22 -19.22
N ALA A 92 -1.30 -15.99 -18.77
CA ALA A 92 -2.62 -15.38 -18.70
C ALA A 92 -3.24 -15.15 -20.09
N ASP A 93 -2.45 -14.73 -21.07
CA ASP A 93 -2.88 -14.62 -22.47
C ASP A 93 -3.25 -15.98 -23.05
N LYS A 94 -2.51 -17.03 -22.68
CA LYS A 94 -2.89 -18.39 -23.05
C LYS A 94 -4.24 -18.77 -22.46
N ALA A 95 -4.50 -18.47 -21.20
CA ALA A 95 -5.80 -18.72 -20.57
C ALA A 95 -6.94 -17.99 -21.29
N ILE A 96 -6.78 -16.69 -21.57
CA ILE A 96 -7.76 -15.88 -22.30
C ILE A 96 -7.97 -16.38 -23.74
N SER A 97 -6.93 -16.92 -24.38
CA SER A 97 -7.05 -17.50 -25.73
C SER A 97 -7.88 -18.79 -25.77
N LEU A 98 -7.91 -19.54 -24.66
CA LEU A 98 -8.71 -20.77 -24.53
C LEU A 98 -10.18 -20.44 -24.31
N ASP A 99 -10.48 -19.45 -23.47
CA ASP A 99 -11.82 -18.87 -23.33
C ASP A 99 -11.73 -17.37 -22.99
N GLY A 100 -12.06 -16.53 -23.98
CA GLY A 100 -11.99 -15.07 -23.86
C GLY A 100 -13.06 -14.43 -22.97
N LYS A 101 -14.00 -15.23 -22.46
CA LYS A 101 -15.03 -14.83 -21.49
C LYS A 101 -14.78 -15.43 -20.10
N ASN A 102 -13.75 -16.27 -19.94
CA ASN A 102 -13.42 -16.87 -18.65
C ASN A 102 -13.06 -15.79 -17.64
N ARG A 103 -13.88 -15.65 -16.59
CA ARG A 103 -13.70 -14.61 -15.57
C ARG A 103 -12.37 -14.74 -14.84
N ILE A 104 -11.93 -15.96 -14.52
CA ILE A 104 -10.71 -16.23 -13.77
C ILE A 104 -9.48 -15.80 -14.59
N ALA A 105 -9.47 -16.11 -15.89
CA ALA A 105 -8.41 -15.67 -16.80
C ALA A 105 -8.33 -14.14 -16.91
N LEU A 106 -9.48 -13.46 -17.02
CA LEU A 106 -9.55 -11.99 -17.09
C LEU A 106 -9.10 -11.34 -15.76
N ILE A 107 -9.61 -11.81 -14.63
CA ILE A 107 -9.21 -11.37 -13.28
C ILE A 107 -7.71 -11.59 -13.07
N THR A 108 -7.20 -12.76 -13.47
CA THR A 108 -5.78 -13.08 -13.36
C THR A 108 -4.91 -12.10 -14.12
N LYS A 109 -5.24 -11.82 -15.39
CA LYS A 109 -4.47 -10.84 -16.17
C LYS A 109 -4.53 -9.44 -15.55
N ALA A 110 -5.69 -9.04 -15.04
CA ALA A 110 -5.84 -7.76 -14.35
C ALA A 110 -4.97 -7.67 -13.08
N ARG A 111 -4.93 -8.74 -12.28
CA ARG A 111 -4.07 -8.86 -11.10
C ARG A 111 -2.58 -8.84 -11.44
N ILE A 112 -2.16 -9.34 -12.60
CA ILE A 112 -0.76 -9.28 -13.04
C ILE A 112 -0.36 -7.82 -13.31
N TYR A 113 -1.21 -7.04 -13.98
CA TYR A 113 -0.97 -5.60 -14.13
C TYR A 113 -0.89 -4.89 -12.79
N ALA A 114 -1.75 -5.28 -11.83
CA ALA A 114 -1.63 -4.80 -10.47
C ALA A 114 -0.27 -5.20 -9.89
N TYR A 115 0.13 -6.47 -9.81
CA TYR A 115 1.45 -6.84 -9.25
C TYR A 115 2.65 -6.13 -9.92
N GLU A 116 2.62 -5.93 -11.23
CA GLU A 116 3.71 -5.30 -11.98
C GLU A 116 3.82 -3.78 -11.72
N HIS A 117 2.69 -3.09 -11.47
CA HIS A 117 2.62 -1.63 -11.22
C HIS A 117 3.45 -0.77 -12.19
N LYS A 118 3.48 -1.14 -13.48
CA LYS A 118 4.41 -0.54 -14.45
C LYS A 118 3.88 0.74 -15.09
N GLY A 119 4.54 1.86 -14.80
CA GLY A 119 4.15 3.19 -15.28
C GLY A 119 3.17 3.88 -14.32
N ASP A 120 2.76 5.12 -14.61
CA ASP A 120 1.83 5.85 -13.71
C ASP A 120 0.36 5.45 -13.90
N ASP A 121 -0.01 4.93 -15.07
CA ASP A 121 -1.39 4.58 -15.46
C ASP A 121 -1.63 3.06 -15.57
N TRP A 122 -0.78 2.25 -14.93
CA TRP A 122 -0.84 0.78 -14.95
C TRP A 122 -2.23 0.22 -14.60
N TRP A 123 -2.97 0.95 -13.77
CA TRP A 123 -4.29 0.57 -13.27
C TRP A 123 -5.37 0.59 -14.36
N GLU A 124 -5.20 1.37 -15.44
CA GLU A 124 -6.20 1.45 -16.51
C GLU A 124 -6.39 0.11 -17.22
N ASP A 125 -5.29 -0.59 -17.51
CA ASP A 125 -5.35 -1.87 -18.20
C ASP A 125 -5.91 -2.98 -17.30
N ALA A 126 -5.63 -2.92 -15.99
CA ALA A 126 -6.26 -3.78 -15.00
C ALA A 126 -7.78 -3.54 -14.94
N VAL A 127 -8.22 -2.27 -14.84
CA VAL A 127 -9.64 -1.90 -14.78
C VAL A 127 -10.41 -2.36 -16.04
N LYS A 128 -9.86 -2.17 -17.24
CA LYS A 128 -10.49 -2.65 -18.49
C LYS A 128 -10.77 -4.16 -18.46
N LEU A 129 -9.86 -4.94 -17.86
CA LEU A 129 -10.02 -6.39 -17.73
C LEU A 129 -11.05 -6.76 -16.66
N PHE A 130 -11.07 -6.07 -15.52
CA PHE A 130 -12.12 -6.25 -14.52
C PHE A 130 -13.50 -5.88 -15.06
N ASP A 131 -13.63 -4.76 -15.77
CA ASP A 131 -14.89 -4.37 -16.42
C ASP A 131 -15.36 -5.41 -17.43
N LYS A 132 -14.42 -6.01 -18.19
CA LYS A 132 -14.74 -7.11 -19.10
C LYS A 132 -15.20 -8.36 -18.33
N ALA A 133 -14.55 -8.72 -17.22
CA ALA A 133 -14.96 -9.85 -16.39
C ALA A 133 -16.36 -9.62 -15.79
N LEU A 134 -16.61 -8.43 -15.25
CA LEU A 134 -17.89 -8.00 -14.68
C LEU A 134 -18.98 -7.83 -15.73
N LYS A 135 -18.64 -7.58 -17.00
CA LYS A 135 -19.60 -7.61 -18.10
C LYS A 135 -20.12 -9.02 -18.39
N TYR A 136 -19.29 -10.04 -18.24
CA TYR A 136 -19.72 -11.43 -18.44
C TYR A 136 -20.32 -12.04 -17.16
N HIS A 137 -19.87 -11.57 -16.00
CA HIS A 137 -20.30 -12.03 -14.69
C HIS A 137 -20.62 -10.83 -13.79
N HIS A 138 -21.80 -10.24 -14.00
CA HIS A 138 -22.24 -8.99 -13.36
C HIS A 138 -22.18 -8.98 -11.83
N ASN A 139 -22.19 -10.15 -11.19
CA ASN A 139 -22.22 -10.27 -9.74
C ASN A 139 -21.00 -10.99 -9.15
N ASP A 140 -19.82 -10.89 -9.79
CA ASP A 140 -18.59 -11.52 -9.30
C ASP A 140 -17.94 -10.69 -8.17
N SER A 141 -17.86 -11.27 -6.97
CA SER A 141 -17.28 -10.62 -5.78
C SER A 141 -15.76 -10.62 -5.78
N GLU A 142 -15.13 -11.65 -6.34
CA GLU A 142 -13.69 -11.73 -6.51
C GLU A 142 -13.22 -10.62 -7.46
N ALA A 143 -13.91 -10.44 -8.59
CA ALA A 143 -13.60 -9.37 -9.53
C ALA A 143 -13.76 -7.97 -8.92
N GLN A 144 -14.84 -7.73 -8.17
CA GLN A 144 -15.05 -6.44 -7.48
C GLN A 144 -14.02 -6.20 -6.38
N PHE A 145 -13.62 -7.23 -5.64
CA PHE A 145 -12.60 -7.14 -4.59
C PHE A 145 -11.25 -6.72 -5.18
N TYR A 146 -10.77 -7.44 -6.19
CA TYR A 146 -9.49 -7.12 -6.83
C TYR A 146 -9.52 -5.79 -7.62
N LEU A 147 -10.69 -5.37 -8.11
CA LEU A 147 -10.88 -4.02 -8.64
C LEU A 147 -10.71 -2.95 -7.54
N GLY A 148 -11.25 -3.19 -6.34
CA GLY A 148 -11.04 -2.34 -5.18
C GLY A 148 -9.57 -2.26 -4.78
N GLU A 149 -8.87 -3.40 -4.73
CA GLU A 149 -7.42 -3.44 -4.46
C GLU A 149 -6.61 -2.66 -5.50
N THR A 150 -6.98 -2.79 -6.78
CA THR A 150 -6.36 -2.05 -7.88
C THR A 150 -6.52 -0.54 -7.69
N TYR A 151 -7.73 -0.08 -7.36
CA TYR A 151 -7.95 1.34 -7.07
C TYR A 151 -7.21 1.81 -5.82
N LYS A 152 -7.14 0.99 -4.77
CA LYS A 152 -6.38 1.30 -3.53
C LYS A 152 -4.90 1.51 -3.84
N LEU A 153 -4.28 0.60 -4.61
CA LEU A 153 -2.87 0.67 -5.01
C LEU A 153 -2.60 1.81 -5.99
N ALA A 154 -3.60 2.21 -6.79
CA ALA A 154 -3.56 3.38 -7.65
C ALA A 154 -3.86 4.70 -6.91
N TYR A 155 -4.05 4.67 -5.59
CA TYR A 155 -4.43 5.81 -4.75
C TYR A 155 -5.77 6.46 -5.12
N LYS A 156 -6.64 5.70 -5.78
CA LYS A 156 -8.01 6.08 -6.17
C LYS A 156 -9.01 5.66 -5.11
N PHE A 157 -8.89 6.25 -3.93
CA PHE A 157 -9.57 5.74 -2.73
C PHE A 157 -11.10 5.82 -2.82
N SER A 158 -11.68 6.81 -3.51
CA SER A 158 -13.13 6.91 -3.68
C SER A 158 -13.70 5.78 -4.54
N GLU A 159 -13.00 5.43 -5.61
CA GLU A 159 -13.33 4.29 -6.47
C GLU A 159 -13.13 2.97 -5.73
N ALA A 160 -12.06 2.85 -4.93
CA ALA A 160 -11.84 1.70 -4.06
C ALA A 160 -12.98 1.51 -3.05
N VAL A 161 -13.43 2.58 -2.36
CA VAL A 161 -14.58 2.54 -1.45
C VAL A 161 -15.81 2.00 -2.16
N THR A 162 -16.06 2.46 -3.39
CA THR A 162 -17.22 2.02 -4.19
C THR A 162 -17.12 0.54 -4.53
N ALA A 163 -15.96 0.07 -4.98
CA ALA A 163 -15.73 -1.32 -5.33
C ALA A 163 -15.88 -2.25 -4.11
N TYR A 164 -15.20 -1.96 -3.00
CA TYR A 164 -15.31 -2.78 -1.78
C TYR A 164 -16.71 -2.77 -1.18
N SER A 165 -17.43 -1.64 -1.21
CA SER A 165 -18.80 -1.58 -0.70
C SER A 165 -19.75 -2.57 -1.40
N LYS A 166 -19.55 -2.80 -2.71
CA LYS A 166 -20.31 -3.79 -3.48
C LYS A 166 -19.99 -5.22 -3.06
N VAL A 167 -18.78 -5.48 -2.56
CA VAL A 167 -18.38 -6.79 -2.05
C VAL A 167 -18.99 -7.01 -0.66
N VAL A 168 -18.74 -6.08 0.28
CA VAL A 168 -19.24 -6.16 1.67
C VAL A 168 -20.77 -6.33 1.73
N ALA A 169 -21.50 -5.68 0.81
CA ALA A 169 -22.95 -5.79 0.75
C ALA A 169 -23.47 -7.23 0.46
N LYS A 170 -22.67 -8.10 -0.15
CA LYS A 170 -23.09 -9.45 -0.56
C LYS A 170 -23.03 -10.49 0.55
N LYS A 171 -22.21 -10.27 1.59
CA LYS A 171 -22.05 -11.18 2.73
C LYS A 171 -21.63 -12.60 2.32
N ASP A 172 -20.72 -12.69 1.36
CA ASP A 172 -20.05 -13.92 0.93
C ASP A 172 -18.62 -14.01 1.45
N ASP A 173 -17.88 -15.05 1.05
CA ASP A 173 -16.50 -15.31 1.50
C ASP A 173 -15.52 -14.15 1.24
N TRP A 174 -15.82 -13.26 0.28
CA TRP A 174 -14.99 -12.08 0.00
C TRP A 174 -15.33 -10.88 0.88
N SER A 175 -16.49 -10.89 1.52
CA SER A 175 -16.99 -9.76 2.31
C SER A 175 -16.12 -9.48 3.54
N GLU A 176 -15.62 -10.52 4.21
CA GLU A 176 -14.70 -10.36 5.35
C GLU A 176 -13.38 -9.74 4.91
N ARG A 177 -12.77 -10.26 3.83
CA ARG A 177 -11.53 -9.71 3.24
C ARG A 177 -11.71 -8.26 2.81
N ALA A 178 -12.85 -7.95 2.18
CA ALA A 178 -13.16 -6.61 1.70
C ALA A 178 -13.44 -5.61 2.83
N ASN A 179 -13.95 -6.05 3.99
CA ASN A 179 -14.39 -5.15 5.04
C ASN A 179 -13.23 -4.35 5.65
N ALA A 180 -12.11 -5.01 5.95
CA ALA A 180 -10.92 -4.33 6.50
C ALA A 180 -10.37 -3.28 5.52
N ASP A 181 -10.28 -3.64 4.24
CA ASP A 181 -9.85 -2.71 3.19
C ASP A 181 -10.84 -1.56 2.97
N TRP A 182 -12.14 -1.84 3.03
CA TRP A 182 -13.19 -0.83 2.91
C TRP A 182 -13.09 0.21 4.02
N GLU A 183 -12.92 -0.23 5.27
CA GLU A 183 -12.73 0.64 6.43
C GLU A 183 -11.47 1.50 6.29
N LEU A 184 -10.35 0.91 5.85
CA LEU A 184 -9.11 1.62 5.58
C LEU A 184 -9.32 2.72 4.52
N VAL A 185 -9.84 2.38 3.34
CA VAL A 185 -9.98 3.39 2.27
C VAL A 185 -11.01 4.46 2.60
N GLN A 186 -12.05 4.15 3.40
CA GLN A 186 -12.97 5.16 3.93
C GLN A 186 -12.25 6.13 4.87
N LYS A 187 -11.38 5.62 5.75
CA LYS A 187 -10.55 6.43 6.64
C LYS A 187 -9.65 7.37 5.82
N ILE A 188 -9.00 6.85 4.78
CA ILE A 188 -8.13 7.63 3.89
C ILE A 188 -8.90 8.71 3.12
N VAL A 189 -10.10 8.40 2.59
CA VAL A 189 -10.96 9.40 1.92
C VAL A 189 -11.32 10.55 2.87
N ARG A 190 -11.57 10.27 4.16
CA ARG A 190 -11.85 11.31 5.17
C ARG A 190 -10.62 12.16 5.47
N ALA A 191 -9.44 11.54 5.53
CA ALA A 191 -8.16 12.22 5.68
C ALA A 191 -7.82 13.12 4.48
N ALA A 192 -8.25 12.73 3.27
CA ALA A 192 -8.07 13.48 2.03
C ALA A 192 -6.60 13.89 1.78
N PRO A 193 -5.66 12.93 1.61
CA PRO A 193 -4.26 13.23 1.34
C PRO A 193 -4.11 14.17 0.15
N GLY A 194 -3.33 15.23 0.31
CA GLY A 194 -3.09 16.25 -0.71
C GLY A 194 -1.96 15.90 -1.69
N THR A 195 -1.12 14.93 -1.34
CA THR A 195 0.05 14.54 -2.15
C THR A 195 0.08 13.05 -2.47
N LYS A 196 0.79 12.66 -3.55
CA LYS A 196 1.01 11.25 -3.91
C LYS A 196 1.80 10.50 -2.83
N ILE A 197 2.76 11.16 -2.18
CA ILE A 197 3.54 10.55 -1.09
C ILE A 197 2.70 10.37 0.18
N GLY A 198 1.85 11.35 0.54
CA GLY A 198 0.89 11.19 1.62
C GLY A 198 -0.11 10.07 1.34
N ALA A 199 -0.61 9.95 0.11
CA ALA A 199 -1.44 8.83 -0.31
C ALA A 199 -0.73 7.46 -0.23
N LYS A 200 0.58 7.42 -0.54
CA LYS A 200 1.41 6.22 -0.37
C LYS A 200 1.58 5.83 1.09
N ILE A 201 1.85 6.79 1.97
CA ILE A 201 1.98 6.56 3.41
C ILE A 201 0.63 6.15 4.01
N ALA A 202 -0.49 6.70 3.49
CA ALA A 202 -1.84 6.43 3.99
C ALA A 202 -2.23 4.94 4.06
N ILE A 203 -1.66 4.11 3.18
CA ILE A 203 -1.93 2.66 3.13
C ILE A 203 -0.96 1.82 3.98
N ILE A 204 0.00 2.45 4.68
CA ILE A 204 0.94 1.78 5.57
C ILE A 204 0.25 1.50 6.92
N ASP A 205 0.30 0.24 7.37
CA ASP A 205 -0.32 -0.22 8.63
C ASP A 205 0.35 0.39 9.87
N LYS A 206 1.68 0.49 9.85
CA LYS A 206 2.49 1.03 10.94
C LYS A 206 3.57 1.92 10.35
N ILE A 207 3.48 3.21 10.62
CA ILE A 207 4.44 4.17 10.11
C ILE A 207 5.65 4.28 11.03
N ASP A 208 6.77 4.68 10.45
CA ASP A 208 7.99 4.98 11.17
C ASP A 208 8.20 6.49 11.39
N ARG A 209 9.28 6.86 12.09
CA ARG A 209 9.66 8.26 12.34
C ARG A 209 9.86 9.05 11.05
N SER A 210 10.36 8.41 10.00
CA SER A 210 10.61 9.06 8.71
C SER A 210 9.32 9.38 7.96
N ASP A 211 8.33 8.49 8.01
CA ASP A 211 7.00 8.71 7.45
C ASP A 211 6.31 9.90 8.13
N VAL A 212 6.40 9.98 9.46
CA VAL A 212 5.85 11.11 10.24
C VAL A 212 6.50 12.43 9.81
N ALA A 213 7.83 12.47 9.68
CA ALA A 213 8.54 13.63 9.17
C ALA A 213 8.01 14.04 7.79
N VAL A 214 7.92 13.09 6.85
CA VAL A 214 7.44 13.33 5.49
C VAL A 214 6.01 13.86 5.49
N LEU A 215 5.11 13.28 6.28
CA LEU A 215 3.72 13.74 6.37
C LEU A 215 3.61 15.18 6.88
N PHE A 216 4.41 15.58 7.88
CA PHE A 216 4.35 16.96 8.41
C PHE A 216 4.96 17.99 7.46
N MET A 217 5.96 17.58 6.68
CA MET A 217 6.54 18.42 5.65
C MET A 217 5.63 18.55 4.43
N GLU A 218 4.98 17.46 4.02
CA GLU A 218 4.23 17.41 2.75
C GLU A 218 2.73 17.67 2.87
N GLU A 219 2.08 17.24 3.95
CA GLU A 219 0.63 17.36 4.14
C GLU A 219 0.27 18.52 5.06
N LEU A 220 1.01 18.69 6.18
CA LEU A 220 0.82 19.84 7.06
C LEU A 220 1.46 21.12 6.48
N LYS A 221 2.50 20.98 5.66
CA LYS A 221 3.35 22.08 5.16
C LYS A 221 3.91 22.91 6.31
N LEU A 222 4.50 22.23 7.30
CA LEU A 222 4.98 22.83 8.55
C LEU A 222 5.86 24.08 8.35
N PRO A 223 6.86 24.12 7.44
CA PRO A 223 7.66 25.33 7.22
C PRO A 223 6.82 26.56 6.89
N VAL A 224 5.82 26.41 6.01
CA VAL A 224 4.93 27.48 5.59
C VAL A 224 4.06 27.97 6.76
N LEU A 225 3.66 27.08 7.67
CA LEU A 225 2.92 27.47 8.87
C LEU A 225 3.78 28.32 9.81
N LEU A 226 5.05 27.96 9.97
CA LEU A 226 5.99 28.70 10.84
C LEU A 226 6.36 30.06 10.24
N GLU A 227 6.59 30.15 8.93
CA GLU A 227 6.89 31.42 8.25
C GLU A 227 5.76 32.44 8.39
N LYS A 228 4.50 32.01 8.30
CA LYS A 228 3.33 32.91 8.46
C LYS A 228 3.23 33.51 9.87
N LYS A 229 3.86 32.88 10.86
CA LYS A 229 3.83 33.25 12.27
C LYS A 229 5.07 34.03 12.72
N ARG A 230 6.21 33.88 12.05
CA ARG A 230 7.39 34.72 12.31
C ARG A 230 7.03 36.17 11.98
N GLU A 231 7.16 37.07 12.95
CA GLU A 231 7.15 38.50 12.67
C GLU A 231 8.18 38.79 11.58
N LYS A 232 7.78 39.49 10.51
CA LYS A 232 8.73 40.02 9.55
C LYS A 232 9.53 41.12 10.26
N VAL A 233 10.63 40.73 10.90
CA VAL A 233 11.61 41.67 11.40
C VAL A 233 12.31 42.26 10.18
N TYR A 234 11.83 43.41 9.73
CA TYR A 234 12.56 44.23 8.78
C TYR A 234 13.76 44.79 9.51
N ASP A 235 14.95 44.32 9.15
CA ASP A 235 16.20 44.89 9.62
C ASP A 235 16.34 46.31 9.03
N THR A 236 15.81 47.31 9.75
CA THR A 236 15.95 48.73 9.40
C THR A 236 17.28 49.33 9.89
N SER A 237 18.18 48.50 10.41
CA SER A 237 19.49 48.97 10.83
C SER A 237 20.39 49.20 9.62
N PHE A 238 21.08 50.33 9.62
CA PHE A 238 22.04 50.67 8.57
C PHE A 238 23.18 49.65 8.59
N LYS A 239 23.31 48.83 7.55
CA LYS A 239 24.49 48.00 7.31
C LYS A 239 25.50 48.79 6.51
N ALA A 240 26.64 49.11 7.14
CA ALA A 240 27.78 49.65 6.41
C ALA A 240 28.23 48.62 5.35
N PRO A 241 28.68 49.05 4.16
CA PRO A 241 29.22 48.15 3.15
C PRO A 241 30.36 47.29 3.74
N ASP A 242 30.37 46.00 3.44
CA ASP A 242 31.37 45.07 3.96
C ASP A 242 32.79 45.54 3.62
N ASP A 243 33.69 45.51 4.62
CA ASP A 243 35.12 45.74 4.45
C ASP A 243 35.71 44.59 3.59
N PRO A 244 36.18 44.86 2.36
CA PRO A 244 36.64 43.82 1.43
C PRO A 244 37.88 43.06 1.90
N MET A 245 38.49 43.47 3.03
CA MET A 245 39.68 42.83 3.61
C MET A 245 39.40 42.00 4.86
N LYS A 246 38.15 41.94 5.36
CA LYS A 246 37.80 41.02 6.45
C LYS A 246 37.60 39.60 5.91
N TYR A 247 38.62 38.77 6.08
CA TYR A 247 38.48 37.32 6.01
C TYR A 247 37.52 36.87 7.11
N GLN A 248 36.25 36.60 6.75
CA GLN A 248 35.37 35.82 7.60
C GLN A 248 35.90 34.40 7.61
N GLN A 249 36.54 33.99 8.69
CA GLN A 249 36.63 32.57 8.99
C GLN A 249 35.20 32.07 9.15
N LYS A 250 34.67 31.40 8.12
CA LYS A 250 33.62 30.42 8.31
C LYS A 250 34.25 29.32 9.18
N THR A 251 34.18 29.51 10.50
CA THR A 251 34.25 28.39 11.45
C THR A 251 33.33 27.31 10.90
N GLY A 252 33.89 26.11 10.68
CA GLY A 252 33.25 25.04 9.93
C GLY A 252 31.78 24.88 10.32
N GLN A 253 30.91 24.81 9.31
CA GLN A 253 29.59 24.24 9.49
C GLN A 253 29.83 22.81 10.00
N VAL A 254 29.63 22.60 11.29
CA VAL A 254 29.45 21.26 11.85
C VAL A 254 28.29 20.65 11.07
N GLU A 255 28.40 19.41 10.63
CA GLU A 255 27.26 18.66 10.09
C GLU A 255 26.21 18.56 11.22
N THR A 256 25.29 19.51 11.29
CA THR A 256 24.28 19.62 12.37
C THR A 256 23.04 18.76 12.12
N GLY A 257 23.12 17.77 11.23
CA GLY A 257 22.02 16.87 10.87
C GLY A 257 22.23 15.47 11.45
N PRO A 258 21.18 14.62 11.46
CA PRO A 258 21.29 13.27 11.96
C PRO A 258 22.34 12.44 11.21
N THR A 259 23.10 11.63 11.95
CA THR A 259 24.23 10.86 11.40
C THR A 259 23.82 9.59 10.65
N ASP A 260 22.60 9.09 10.89
CA ASP A 260 22.10 7.80 10.39
C ASP A 260 21.18 7.91 9.15
N ILE A 261 20.99 9.12 8.59
CA ILE A 261 20.06 9.34 7.47
C ILE A 261 20.74 9.49 6.10
N ALA A 262 22.07 9.32 6.02
CA ALA A 262 22.86 9.68 4.84
C ALA A 262 22.37 9.02 3.53
N ASN A 263 21.90 7.78 3.61
CA ASN A 263 21.37 6.98 2.50
C ASN A 263 19.85 6.72 2.63
N HIS A 264 19.18 7.40 3.55
CA HIS A 264 17.76 7.19 3.81
C HIS A 264 16.91 7.92 2.76
N TRP A 265 15.83 7.29 2.30
CA TRP A 265 14.97 7.85 1.25
C TRP A 265 14.35 9.20 1.66
N ALA A 266 14.09 9.36 2.97
CA ALA A 266 13.50 10.57 3.53
C ALA A 266 14.52 11.61 4.04
N LYS A 267 15.81 11.46 3.71
CA LYS A 267 16.91 12.29 4.25
C LYS A 267 16.61 13.79 4.25
N ASN A 268 16.14 14.33 3.12
CA ASN A 268 15.92 15.77 2.99
C ASN A 268 14.79 16.26 3.89
N TRP A 269 13.67 15.53 3.95
CA TRP A 269 12.56 15.87 4.85
C TRP A 269 12.95 15.76 6.32
N ILE A 270 13.73 14.74 6.68
CA ILE A 270 14.23 14.57 8.06
C ILE A 270 15.17 15.72 8.43
N ALA A 271 16.14 16.06 7.57
CA ALA A 271 17.08 17.14 7.84
C ALA A 271 16.36 18.47 8.03
N GLU A 272 15.36 18.77 7.19
CA GLU A 272 14.59 20.01 7.26
C GLU A 272 13.70 20.07 8.50
N ILE A 273 12.96 19.00 8.84
CA ILE A 273 12.08 19.01 10.02
C ILE A 273 12.88 19.12 11.33
N VAL A 274 14.11 18.58 11.37
CA VAL A 274 15.04 18.74 12.50
C VAL A 274 15.56 20.17 12.56
N GLU A 275 15.96 20.76 11.43
CA GLU A 275 16.48 22.13 11.35
C GLU A 275 15.47 23.16 11.85
N ILE A 276 14.19 22.99 11.52
CA ILE A 276 13.12 23.90 11.98
C ILE A 276 12.66 23.61 13.42
N GLY A 277 13.22 22.60 14.08
CA GLY A 277 12.86 22.19 15.44
C GLY A 277 11.51 21.46 15.55
N GLY A 278 11.02 20.88 14.44
CA GLY A 278 9.78 20.11 14.43
C GLY A 278 9.94 18.73 15.06
N MET A 279 11.05 18.04 14.78
CA MET A 279 11.40 16.76 15.42
C MET A 279 12.79 16.82 16.01
N GLU A 280 12.98 16.15 17.14
CA GLU A 280 14.24 16.11 17.86
C GLU A 280 15.09 14.89 17.46
N MET A 281 16.41 15.09 17.49
CA MET A 281 17.39 14.01 17.43
C MET A 281 17.61 13.41 18.82
N PHE A 282 18.09 12.18 18.84
CA PHE A 282 18.51 11.53 20.08
C PHE A 282 19.85 12.11 20.58
N PRO A 283 20.18 11.92 21.88
CA PRO A 283 21.43 12.43 22.47
C PRO A 283 22.71 11.92 21.80
N ASP A 284 22.63 10.83 21.04
CA ASP A 284 23.72 10.23 20.27
C ASP A 284 23.85 10.80 18.83
N HIS A 285 23.12 11.89 18.51
CA HIS A 285 23.09 12.53 17.20
C HIS A 285 22.49 11.67 16.08
N THR A 286 21.60 10.74 16.42
CA THR A 286 20.84 9.92 15.47
C THR A 286 19.37 10.35 15.40
N PHE A 287 18.65 9.89 14.38
CA PHE A 287 17.21 10.12 14.21
C PHE A 287 16.36 8.84 14.31
N HIS A 288 16.95 7.66 14.05
CA HIS A 288 16.27 6.36 13.99
C HIS A 288 15.08 6.35 13.01
N PRO A 289 15.30 6.62 11.71
CA PRO A 289 14.21 6.84 10.75
C PRO A 289 13.23 5.67 10.62
N ASP A 290 13.71 4.43 10.74
CA ASP A 290 12.91 3.21 10.58
C ASP A 290 12.26 2.72 11.90
N GLU A 291 12.41 3.46 13.00
CA GLU A 291 11.76 3.14 14.27
C GLU A 291 10.25 3.43 14.18
N LEU A 292 9.43 2.44 14.52
CA LEU A 292 7.97 2.58 14.49
C LEU A 292 7.49 3.64 15.48
N PHE A 293 6.48 4.40 15.08
CA PHE A 293 5.99 5.53 15.87
C PHE A 293 4.73 5.16 16.65
N THR A 294 4.83 5.18 17.98
CA THR A 294 3.71 4.87 18.87
C THR A 294 2.73 6.04 18.99
N ARG A 295 1.51 5.76 19.44
CA ARG A 295 0.49 6.79 19.70
C ARG A 295 0.92 7.79 20.78
N ALA A 296 1.65 7.33 21.80
CA ALA A 296 2.19 8.23 22.83
C ALA A 296 3.24 9.19 22.26
N GLU A 297 4.15 8.71 21.43
CA GLU A 297 5.14 9.54 20.73
C GLU A 297 4.48 10.52 19.77
N TYR A 298 3.44 10.07 19.06
CA TYR A 298 2.66 10.95 18.19
C TYR A 298 1.96 12.07 18.96
N ALA A 299 1.41 11.80 20.14
CA ALA A 299 0.83 12.84 20.99
C ALA A 299 1.88 13.86 21.44
N MET A 300 3.05 13.39 21.90
CA MET A 300 4.17 14.27 22.29
C MET A 300 4.64 15.13 21.12
N PHE A 301 4.77 14.54 19.95
CA PHE A 301 5.15 15.24 18.73
C PHE A 301 4.12 16.31 18.34
N ILE A 302 2.82 15.99 18.36
CA ILE A 302 1.75 16.97 18.12
C ILE A 302 1.80 18.12 19.11
N GLN A 303 2.02 17.85 20.40
CA GLN A 303 2.19 18.89 21.40
C GLN A 303 3.37 19.80 21.07
N ASN A 304 4.52 19.24 20.70
CA ASN A 304 5.71 20.01 20.35
C ASN A 304 5.46 20.88 19.11
N ILE A 305 4.83 20.33 18.06
CA ILE A 305 4.43 21.11 16.89
C ILE A 305 3.42 22.19 17.26
N LEU A 306 2.49 21.92 18.18
CA LEU A 306 1.55 22.93 18.64
C LEU A 306 2.27 24.10 19.32
N ILE A 307 3.18 23.83 20.26
CA ILE A 307 4.00 24.84 20.94
C ILE A 307 4.80 25.63 19.90
N LEU A 308 5.46 24.94 18.97
CA LEU A 308 6.27 25.57 17.92
C LEU A 308 5.44 26.51 17.03
N VAL A 309 4.20 26.13 16.69
CA VAL A 309 3.30 26.91 15.83
C VAL A 309 2.58 28.04 16.60
N THR A 310 2.30 27.87 17.89
CA THR A 310 1.59 28.87 18.70
C THR A 310 2.53 29.84 19.41
N GLY A 311 3.76 29.42 19.73
CA GLY A 311 4.67 30.11 20.66
C GLY A 311 4.22 30.04 22.12
N ASP A 312 3.23 29.21 22.45
CA ASP A 312 2.66 29.11 23.80
C ASP A 312 3.29 27.96 24.59
N GLU A 313 4.33 28.29 25.34
CA GLU A 313 5.06 27.36 26.22
C GLU A 313 4.20 26.82 27.37
N SER A 314 3.09 27.48 27.72
CA SER A 314 2.22 27.01 28.82
C SER A 314 1.52 25.69 28.49
N ILE A 315 1.46 25.33 27.20
CA ILE A 315 0.91 24.07 26.72
C ILE A 315 1.70 22.87 27.24
N ALA A 316 3.03 23.01 27.43
CA ALA A 316 3.91 21.90 27.82
C ALA A 316 3.59 21.32 29.21
N THR A 317 2.96 22.10 30.08
CA THR A 317 2.70 21.74 31.49
C THR A 317 1.24 21.88 31.91
N LYS A 318 0.34 22.11 30.94
CA LYS A 318 -1.06 22.48 31.18
C LYS A 318 -1.83 21.56 32.15
N PHE A 319 -1.57 20.26 32.11
CA PHE A 319 -2.27 19.24 32.90
C PHE A 319 -1.39 18.61 33.99
N PHE A 320 -0.25 19.23 34.32
CA PHE A 320 0.64 18.70 35.35
C PHE A 320 -0.04 18.76 36.73
N GLY A 321 -0.01 17.64 37.45
CA GLY A 321 -0.62 17.50 38.77
C GLY A 321 -2.09 17.08 38.79
N GLU A 322 -2.71 16.88 37.61
CA GLU A 322 -4.06 16.30 37.52
C GLU A 322 -4.03 14.77 37.61
N ASP A 323 -5.08 14.19 38.21
CA ASP A 323 -5.29 12.73 38.19
C ASP A 323 -5.68 12.25 36.80
N SER A 324 -5.23 11.04 36.44
CA SER A 324 -5.57 10.46 35.14
C SER A 324 -7.00 9.95 35.10
N HIS A 325 -7.69 10.27 34.01
CA HIS A 325 -9.03 9.80 33.69
C HIS A 325 -9.02 8.65 32.67
N TYR A 326 -7.84 8.21 32.23
CA TYR A 326 -7.68 7.19 31.19
C TYR A 326 -7.12 5.89 31.79
N PRO A 327 -7.74 4.72 31.52
CA PRO A 327 -7.38 3.46 32.16
C PRO A 327 -5.91 3.05 32.03
N ASP A 328 -5.29 3.37 30.90
CA ASP A 328 -3.94 2.93 30.53
C ASP A 328 -2.88 4.04 30.65
N VAL A 329 -3.26 5.28 30.96
CA VAL A 329 -2.31 6.41 31.00
C VAL A 329 -2.10 6.83 32.45
N SER A 330 -0.89 6.67 32.99
CA SER A 330 -0.56 7.21 34.32
C SER A 330 -0.37 8.73 34.25
N SER A 331 -0.82 9.48 35.26
CA SER A 331 -0.55 10.93 35.37
C SER A 331 0.94 11.26 35.53
N SER A 332 1.75 10.29 35.93
CA SER A 332 3.22 10.38 35.98
C SER A 332 3.92 10.01 34.67
N HIS A 333 3.19 9.55 33.66
CA HIS A 333 3.80 9.15 32.38
C HIS A 333 4.31 10.40 31.62
N PRO A 334 5.50 10.37 30.98
CA PRO A 334 6.05 11.53 30.27
C PRO A 334 5.11 12.10 29.19
N ALA A 335 4.39 11.23 28.49
CA ALA A 335 3.43 11.63 27.47
C ALA A 335 2.05 12.08 28.02
N TYR A 336 1.80 12.02 29.34
CA TYR A 336 0.47 12.26 29.92
C TYR A 336 -0.13 13.61 29.48
N ASN A 337 0.63 14.70 29.66
CA ASN A 337 0.17 16.04 29.29
C ASN A 337 -0.18 16.13 27.80
N ALA A 338 0.67 15.57 26.94
CA ALA A 338 0.49 15.57 25.50
C ALA A 338 -0.74 14.77 25.07
N ILE A 339 -0.96 13.61 25.69
CA ILE A 339 -2.12 12.74 25.46
C ILE A 339 -3.41 13.47 25.84
N VAL A 340 -3.48 14.00 27.07
CA VAL A 340 -4.66 14.73 27.57
C VAL A 340 -4.95 15.93 26.69
N LEU A 341 -3.92 16.70 26.32
CA LEU A 341 -4.03 17.85 25.44
C LEU A 341 -4.60 17.48 24.07
N CYS A 342 -4.06 16.43 23.43
CA CYS A 342 -4.51 15.99 22.11
C CYS A 342 -5.96 15.50 22.15
N ILE A 343 -6.35 14.78 23.20
CA ILE A 343 -7.74 14.31 23.37
C ILE A 343 -8.69 15.48 23.62
N GLN A 344 -8.38 16.37 24.56
CA GLN A 344 -9.25 17.52 24.89
C GLN A 344 -9.41 18.49 23.70
N ARG A 345 -8.39 18.60 22.86
CA ARG A 345 -8.44 19.41 21.62
C ARG A 345 -9.11 18.69 20.45
N GLY A 346 -9.48 17.42 20.60
CA GLY A 346 -10.09 16.60 19.54
C GLY A 346 -9.12 16.19 18.44
N ILE A 347 -7.80 16.34 18.66
CA ILE A 347 -6.75 16.00 17.69
C ILE A 347 -6.51 14.49 17.64
N MET A 348 -6.57 13.82 18.80
CA MET A 348 -6.50 12.36 18.91
C MET A 348 -7.71 11.83 19.70
N LYS A 349 -8.03 10.55 19.52
CA LYS A 349 -9.22 9.91 20.14
C LYS A 349 -8.82 8.66 20.90
N THR A 350 -9.56 8.35 21.97
CA THR A 350 -9.46 7.08 22.70
C THR A 350 -10.09 5.93 21.94
N ASN A 351 -9.74 4.71 22.33
CA ASN A 351 -10.40 3.48 21.93
C ASN A 351 -11.83 3.41 22.52
N MET A 352 -12.63 2.45 22.05
CA MET A 352 -14.02 2.29 22.50
C MET A 352 -14.15 1.94 23.99
N ASP A 353 -13.12 1.33 24.57
CA ASP A 353 -13.04 1.00 26.00
C ASP A 353 -12.54 2.18 26.88
N GLY A 354 -12.26 3.33 26.27
CA GLY A 354 -11.76 4.53 26.95
C GLY A 354 -10.24 4.57 27.12
N SER A 355 -9.51 3.51 26.76
CA SER A 355 -8.05 3.51 26.74
C SER A 355 -7.50 4.42 25.63
N PHE A 356 -6.30 4.96 25.81
CA PHE A 356 -5.61 5.70 24.76
C PHE A 356 -4.84 4.78 23.80
N GLY A 357 -4.33 3.64 24.28
CA GLY A 357 -3.50 2.72 23.51
C GLY A 357 -2.08 3.25 23.33
N MET A 358 -1.41 3.66 24.41
CA MET A 358 -0.12 4.38 24.34
C MET A 358 0.94 3.70 23.47
N SER A 359 1.03 2.37 23.56
CA SER A 359 2.04 1.56 22.87
C SER A 359 1.61 1.08 21.48
N ASP A 360 0.37 1.38 21.05
CA ASP A 360 -0.07 0.98 19.71
C ASP A 360 0.65 1.85 18.67
N ASN A 361 0.96 1.26 17.53
CA ASN A 361 1.56 1.98 16.42
C ASN A 361 0.51 2.82 15.68
N VAL A 362 0.95 3.93 15.11
CA VAL A 362 0.08 4.78 14.29
C VAL A 362 0.08 4.26 12.85
N SER A 363 -1.10 4.11 12.25
CA SER A 363 -1.22 3.84 10.82
C SER A 363 -1.12 5.14 10.01
N GLY A 364 -0.73 5.05 8.74
CA GLY A 364 -0.60 6.25 7.90
C GLY A 364 -1.94 6.97 7.70
N ALA A 365 -3.03 6.21 7.61
CA ALA A 365 -4.39 6.76 7.55
C ALA A 365 -4.77 7.50 8.85
N ASP A 366 -4.40 6.96 10.02
CA ASP A 366 -4.63 7.64 11.29
C ASP A 366 -3.77 8.90 11.43
N ALA A 367 -2.50 8.84 11.03
CA ALA A 367 -1.61 10.01 11.02
C ALA A 367 -2.17 11.16 10.19
N LEU A 368 -2.67 10.88 8.98
CA LEU A 368 -3.31 11.91 8.15
C LEU A 368 -4.57 12.48 8.78
N LEU A 369 -5.40 11.65 9.42
CA LEU A 369 -6.56 12.13 10.16
C LEU A 369 -6.14 13.05 11.31
N ILE A 370 -5.12 12.67 12.08
CA ILE A 370 -4.59 13.49 13.17
C ILE A 370 -4.08 14.83 12.64
N ILE A 371 -3.32 14.83 11.53
CA ILE A 371 -2.89 16.08 10.86
C ILE A 371 -4.10 16.92 10.46
N ARG A 372 -5.17 16.30 9.96
CA ARG A 372 -6.37 17.03 9.55
C ARG A 372 -7.07 17.68 10.75
N GLU A 373 -7.23 16.94 11.84
CA GLU A 373 -7.83 17.49 13.06
C GLU A 373 -6.92 18.55 13.71
N PHE A 374 -5.61 18.38 13.62
CA PHE A 374 -4.64 19.40 14.03
C PHE A 374 -4.79 20.69 13.21
N GLN A 375 -4.89 20.60 11.88
CA GLN A 375 -5.16 21.76 11.01
C GLN A 375 -6.47 22.45 11.35
N ASN A 376 -7.53 21.69 11.65
CA ASN A 376 -8.81 22.24 12.09
C ASN A 376 -8.67 22.97 13.43
N ASN A 377 -7.92 22.39 14.38
CA ASN A 377 -7.66 22.97 15.68
C ASN A 377 -6.90 24.32 15.58
N LEU A 378 -5.89 24.40 14.71
CA LEU A 378 -5.14 25.64 14.47
C LEU A 378 -5.98 26.78 13.87
N ARG A 379 -7.12 26.47 13.25
CA ARG A 379 -8.04 27.44 12.65
C ARG A 379 -9.14 27.92 13.62
N MET A 380 -9.15 27.45 14.87
CA MET A 380 -10.21 27.71 15.86
C MET A 380 -9.81 28.65 17.00
N THR A 381 -8.69 29.37 16.90
CA THR A 381 -8.36 30.46 17.84
C THR A 381 -7.55 31.54 17.13
N PHE A 382 -8.25 32.59 16.68
CA PHE A 382 -7.68 33.92 16.43
C PHE A 382 -8.66 34.96 16.94
#